data_AF-A0A2K6E4I8-F1
#
_entry.id   AF-A0A2K6E4I8-F1
#
_cell.length_a   1.000
_cell.length_b   1.000
_cell.length_c   1.000
_cell.angle_alpha   90.00
_cell.angle_beta   90.00
_cell.angle_gamma   90.00
#
_symmetry.space_group_name_H-M   'P 1'
#
loop_
_entity.id
_entity.type
_entity.pdbx_description
1 polymer ?
#
loop_
_entity_poly.entity_id
_entity_poly.type
_entity_poly.pdbx_seq_one_letter_code
_entity_poly.pdbx_strand_id
1 'polypeptide(L)'
;MLKLYAMFLTLIFLVELVAAIVGFVFRHEIKNSFKNNYEKALKQYNSTGDYRSHAVDKIQSTLHCCGVTDYRDWTNTNYYSEKGFPKSCCKREDCTPQRDADKVNNELIGIFLAYCLSRAITNNQYEIV
;
A
#
# COMPACT_ATOMS: atom_id res chain seq x y z
N MET A 1 11.38 -33.42 18.30
CA MET A 1 10.62 -32.17 18.03
C MET A 1 11.53 -30.95 17.86
N LEU A 2 12.42 -30.59 18.81
CA LEU A 2 13.25 -29.38 18.72
C LEU A 2 14.19 -29.31 17.48
N LYS A 3 14.80 -30.44 17.08
CA LYS A 3 15.68 -30.47 15.89
C LYS A 3 14.94 -30.17 14.58
N LEU A 4 13.72 -30.69 14.44
CA LEU A 4 12.87 -30.45 13.27
C LEU A 4 12.44 -28.99 13.21
N TYR A 5 12.07 -28.42 14.36
CA TYR A 5 11.74 -27.00 14.49
C TYR A 5 12.93 -26.10 14.12
N ALA A 6 14.11 -26.37 14.66
CA ALA A 6 15.33 -25.62 14.32
C ALA A 6 15.69 -25.73 12.83
N MET A 7 15.47 -26.89 12.21
CA MET A 7 15.67 -27.09 10.77
C MET A 7 14.75 -26.21 9.94
N PHE A 8 13.45 -26.17 10.26
CA PHE A 8 12.49 -25.32 9.57
C PHE A 8 12.79 -23.82 9.77
N LEU A 9 13.14 -23.40 10.98
CA LEU A 9 13.53 -22.01 11.23
C LEU A 9 14.76 -21.59 10.43
N THR A 10 15.76 -22.46 10.35
CA THR A 10 16.97 -22.18 9.55
C THR A 10 16.62 -22.04 8.06
N LEU A 11 15.74 -22.91 7.56
CA LEU A 11 15.29 -22.86 6.17
C LEU A 11 14.50 -21.57 5.87
N ILE A 12 13.59 -21.17 6.76
CA ILE A 12 12.84 -19.91 6.64
C ILE A 12 13.79 -18.72 6.66
N PHE A 13 14.76 -18.70 7.58
CA PHE A 13 15.76 -17.63 7.65
C PHE A 13 16.59 -17.48 6.37
N LEU A 14 16.99 -18.59 5.75
CA LEU A 14 17.70 -18.57 4.48
C LEU A 14 16.83 -18.02 3.34
N VAL A 15 15.54 -18.39 3.29
CA VAL A 15 14.59 -17.87 2.31
C VAL A 15 14.39 -16.37 2.50
N GLU A 16 14.23 -15.89 3.74
CA GLU A 16 14.11 -14.47 4.05
C GLU A 16 15.36 -13.67 3.66
N LEU A 17 16.56 -14.23 3.91
CA LEU A 17 17.82 -13.60 3.52
C LEU A 17 17.92 -13.43 2.00
N VAL A 18 17.57 -14.46 1.23
CA VAL A 18 17.55 -14.40 -0.23
C VAL A 18 16.51 -13.39 -0.71
N ALA A 19 15.30 -13.42 -0.15
CA ALA A 19 14.24 -12.46 -0.49
C ALA A 19 14.64 -11.01 -0.18
N ALA A 20 15.35 -10.76 0.93
CA ALA A 20 15.86 -9.44 1.29
C ALA A 20 16.91 -8.95 0.29
N ILE A 21 17.87 -9.79 -0.11
CA ILE A 21 18.89 -9.45 -1.11
C ILE A 21 18.23 -9.14 -2.46
N VAL A 22 17.33 -10.01 -2.93
CA VAL A 22 16.60 -9.81 -4.19
C VAL A 22 15.76 -8.54 -4.13
N GLY A 23 15.02 -8.31 -3.05
CA GLY A 23 14.21 -7.10 -2.85
C GLY A 23 15.07 -5.83 -2.84
N PHE A 24 16.26 -5.88 -2.25
CA PHE A 24 17.19 -4.75 -2.26
C PHE A 24 17.77 -4.47 -3.64
N VAL A 25 18.21 -5.50 -4.37
CA VAL A 25 18.79 -5.39 -5.72
C VAL A 25 17.74 -4.87 -6.72
N PHE A 26 16.53 -5.43 -6.70
CA PHE A 26 15.45 -5.07 -7.63
C PHE A 26 14.51 -3.99 -7.10
N ARG A 27 14.89 -3.25 -6.05
CA ARG A 27 14.03 -2.22 -5.42
C ARG A 27 13.50 -1.17 -6.40
N HIS A 28 14.32 -0.78 -7.38
CA HIS A 28 13.95 0.24 -8.36
C HIS A 28 12.92 -0.30 -9.35
N GLU A 29 13.10 -1.52 -9.83
CA GLU A 29 12.16 -2.19 -10.74
C GLU A 29 10.82 -2.48 -10.06
N ILE A 30 10.85 -2.96 -8.81
CA ILE A 30 9.64 -3.17 -8.01
C ILE A 30 8.89 -1.85 -7.82
N LYS A 31 9.60 -0.77 -7.48
CA LYS A 31 9.01 0.56 -7.32
C LYS A 31 8.37 1.05 -8.62
N ASN A 32 9.07 0.94 -9.75
CA ASN A 32 8.57 1.39 -11.04
C ASN A 32 7.37 0.56 -11.51
N SER A 33 7.44 -0.77 -11.36
CA SER A 33 6.33 -1.66 -11.69
C SER A 33 5.09 -1.36 -10.83
N PHE A 34 5.26 -1.20 -9.52
CA PHE A 34 4.17 -0.82 -8.63
C PHE A 34 3.57 0.54 -9.04
N LYS A 35 4.41 1.55 -9.28
CA LYS A 35 3.99 2.89 -9.73
C LYS A 35 3.12 2.80 -10.98
N ASN A 36 3.59 2.08 -12.00
CA ASN A 36 2.90 1.95 -13.29
C ASN A 36 1.58 1.20 -13.17
N ASN A 37 1.53 0.12 -12.39
CA ASN A 37 0.30 -0.64 -12.17
C ASN A 37 -0.72 0.16 -11.35
N TYR A 38 -0.25 0.88 -10.33
CA TYR A 38 -1.10 1.74 -9.52
C TYR A 38 -1.65 2.91 -10.33
N GLU A 39 -0.85 3.55 -11.17
CA GLU A 39 -1.32 4.60 -12.09
C GLU A 39 -2.43 4.11 -13.03
N LYS A 40 -2.31 2.88 -13.56
CA LYS A 40 -3.38 2.25 -14.36
C LYS A 40 -4.65 2.03 -13.53
N ALA A 41 -4.52 1.60 -12.27
CA ALA A 41 -5.64 1.43 -11.36
C ALA A 41 -6.35 2.76 -11.08
N LEU A 42 -5.61 3.86 -10.90
CA LEU A 42 -6.18 5.21 -10.75
C LEU A 42 -6.96 5.64 -12.00
N LYS A 43 -6.39 5.44 -13.19
CA LYS A 43 -7.05 5.81 -14.46
C LYS A 43 -8.34 5.03 -14.72
N GLN A 44 -8.44 3.82 -14.19
CA GLN A 44 -9.61 2.95 -14.31
C GLN A 44 -10.59 3.07 -13.14
N TYR A 45 -10.25 3.88 -12.14
CA TYR A 45 -11.08 4.09 -10.96
C TYR A 45 -12.40 4.76 -11.36
N ASN A 46 -13.51 4.19 -10.89
CA ASN A 46 -14.86 4.68 -11.21
C ASN A 46 -15.80 4.70 -9.98
N SER A 47 -15.31 4.33 -8.79
CA SER A 47 -16.07 4.28 -7.54
C SER A 47 -17.30 3.34 -7.57
N THR A 48 -17.37 2.39 -8.51
CA THR A 48 -18.52 1.46 -8.62
C THR A 48 -18.44 0.27 -7.66
N GLY A 49 -17.40 0.20 -6.82
CA GLY A 49 -17.16 -0.91 -5.90
C GLY A 49 -16.57 -2.14 -6.59
N ASP A 50 -15.93 -1.99 -7.74
CA ASP A 50 -15.13 -3.06 -8.31
C ASP A 50 -13.88 -3.34 -7.46
N TYR A 51 -13.28 -4.52 -7.63
CA TYR A 51 -12.11 -4.92 -6.83
C TYR A 51 -10.94 -3.94 -7.00
N ARG A 52 -10.85 -3.24 -8.14
CA ARG A 52 -9.79 -2.25 -8.42
C ARG A 52 -10.02 -0.97 -7.63
N SER A 53 -11.23 -0.42 -7.64
CA SER A 53 -11.58 0.78 -6.87
C SER A 53 -11.43 0.52 -5.37
N HIS A 54 -11.89 -0.64 -4.88
CA HIS A 54 -11.68 -1.05 -3.50
C HIS A 54 -10.20 -1.19 -3.14
N ALA A 55 -9.36 -1.73 -4.04
CA ALA A 55 -7.92 -1.80 -3.80
C ALA A 55 -7.28 -0.41 -3.71
N VAL A 56 -7.67 0.53 -4.59
CA VAL A 56 -7.18 1.92 -4.54
C VAL A 56 -7.57 2.57 -3.22
N ASP A 57 -8.85 2.48 -2.83
CA ASP A 57 -9.34 3.05 -1.57
C ASP A 57 -8.67 2.45 -0.36
N LYS A 58 -8.44 1.12 -0.37
CA LYS A 58 -7.76 0.43 0.72
C LYS A 58 -6.32 0.86 0.84
N ILE A 59 -5.60 0.98 -0.28
CA ILE A 59 -4.21 1.45 -0.30
C ILE A 59 -4.14 2.88 0.28
N GLN A 60 -5.00 3.78 -0.17
CA GLN A 60 -4.98 5.19 0.25
C GLN A 60 -5.33 5.36 1.73
N SER A 61 -6.36 4.66 2.20
CA SER A 61 -6.78 4.70 3.61
C SER A 61 -5.79 3.99 4.54
N THR A 62 -5.17 2.89 4.11
CA THR A 62 -4.26 2.10 4.96
C THR A 62 -2.86 2.71 5.01
N LEU A 63 -2.38 3.28 3.90
CA LEU A 63 -1.05 3.87 3.82
C LEU A 63 -1.05 5.37 4.03
N HIS A 64 -2.22 5.99 4.24
CA HIS A 64 -2.37 7.43 4.37
C HIS A 64 -1.66 8.20 3.24
N CYS A 65 -1.89 7.74 2.01
CA CYS A 65 -1.40 8.38 0.79
C CYS A 65 -2.55 8.74 -0.15
N CYS A 66 -2.28 9.62 -1.11
CA CYS A 66 -3.21 9.98 -2.16
C CYS A 66 -2.50 10.19 -3.48
N GLY A 67 -2.97 9.51 -4.53
CA GLY A 67 -2.27 9.53 -5.81
C GLY A 67 -1.07 8.58 -5.85
N VAL A 68 -0.40 8.54 -7.00
CA VAL A 68 0.78 7.69 -7.23
C VAL A 68 2.03 8.33 -6.62
N THR A 69 2.14 9.65 -6.76
CA THR A 69 3.20 10.52 -6.27
C THR A 69 2.60 11.65 -5.43
N ASP A 70 1.44 12.16 -5.83
CA ASP A 70 0.78 13.30 -5.22
C ASP A 70 -0.73 13.25 -5.50
N TYR A 71 -1.55 13.87 -4.65
CA TYR A 71 -3.01 13.92 -4.84
C TYR A 71 -3.41 14.52 -6.20
N ARG A 72 -2.57 15.37 -6.78
CA ARG A 72 -2.75 15.94 -8.12
C ARG A 72 -2.75 14.90 -9.23
N ASP A 73 -2.24 13.68 -9.02
CA ASP A 73 -2.32 12.61 -10.01
C ASP A 73 -3.78 12.27 -10.38
N TRP A 74 -4.72 12.54 -9.48
CA TRP A 74 -6.14 12.39 -9.76
C TRP A 74 -6.62 13.31 -10.89
N THR A 75 -6.02 14.47 -11.12
CA THR A 75 -6.44 15.38 -12.21
C THR A 75 -6.34 14.73 -13.59
N ASN A 76 -5.55 13.67 -13.73
CA ASN A 76 -5.36 12.91 -14.97
C ASN A 76 -6.31 11.71 -15.10
N THR A 77 -7.34 11.60 -14.25
CA THR A 77 -8.32 10.51 -14.25
C THR A 77 -9.70 11.02 -14.67
N ASN A 78 -10.50 10.15 -15.29
CA ASN A 78 -11.88 10.48 -15.66
C ASN A 78 -12.78 10.75 -14.43
N TYR A 79 -12.44 10.15 -13.28
CA TYR A 79 -13.18 10.35 -12.04
C TYR A 79 -13.09 11.80 -11.52
N TYR A 80 -11.94 12.45 -11.72
CA TYR A 80 -11.66 13.73 -11.11
C TYR A 80 -12.49 14.88 -11.66
N SER A 81 -12.80 14.88 -12.96
CA SER A 81 -13.64 15.92 -13.57
C SER A 81 -15.03 16.01 -12.96
N GLU A 82 -15.58 14.89 -12.46
CA GLU A 82 -16.90 14.83 -11.86
C GLU A 82 -16.87 14.94 -10.34
N LYS A 83 -15.92 14.24 -9.70
CA LYS A 83 -15.93 13.99 -8.25
C LYS A 83 -14.64 14.36 -7.52
N GLY A 84 -13.66 14.93 -8.22
CA GLY A 84 -12.37 15.28 -7.63
C GLY A 84 -11.57 14.02 -7.23
N PHE A 85 -10.85 14.07 -6.11
CA PHE A 85 -10.18 12.87 -5.59
C PHE A 85 -11.16 12.01 -4.76
N PRO A 86 -10.90 10.72 -4.50
CA PRO A 86 -11.80 9.90 -3.70
C PRO A 86 -11.69 10.22 -2.20
N LYS A 87 -12.76 9.93 -1.44
CA LYS A 87 -12.79 10.15 0.01
C LYS A 87 -11.72 9.36 0.77
N SER A 88 -11.21 8.27 0.21
CA SER A 88 -10.11 7.49 0.78
C SER A 88 -8.80 8.28 0.92
N CYS A 89 -8.66 9.40 0.18
CA CYS A 89 -7.56 10.35 0.34
C CYS A 89 -7.71 11.33 1.52
N CYS A 90 -8.90 11.43 2.13
CA CYS A 90 -9.18 12.40 3.17
C CYS A 90 -8.63 11.95 4.53
N LYS A 91 -8.04 12.89 5.29
CA LYS A 91 -7.56 12.64 6.65
C LYS A 91 -8.67 12.60 7.71
N ARG A 92 -9.79 13.28 7.43
CA ARG A 92 -10.93 13.47 8.33
C ARG A 92 -12.25 13.36 7.56
N GLU A 93 -13.35 13.14 8.28
CA GLU A 93 -14.69 13.04 7.68
C GLU A 93 -15.19 14.37 7.08
N ASP A 94 -14.70 15.52 7.57
CA ASP A 94 -15.06 16.88 7.12
C ASP A 94 -14.27 17.34 5.88
N CYS A 95 -13.94 16.40 4.99
CA CYS A 95 -13.15 16.63 3.79
C CYS A 95 -14.03 16.60 2.53
N THR A 96 -13.95 17.68 1.76
CA THR A 96 -14.66 17.88 0.49
C THR A 96 -13.70 17.67 -0.67
N PRO A 97 -13.85 16.60 -1.48
CA PRO A 97 -12.81 16.14 -2.40
C PRO A 97 -12.45 17.00 -3.63
N GLN A 98 -12.77 18.29 -3.63
CA GLN A 98 -12.46 19.26 -4.70
C GLN A 98 -11.87 20.57 -4.17
N ARG A 99 -12.09 20.87 -2.89
CA ARG A 99 -11.66 22.12 -2.25
C ARG A 99 -10.56 21.89 -1.22
N ASP A 100 -10.60 20.76 -0.52
CA ASP A 100 -9.80 20.56 0.68
C ASP A 100 -8.47 19.85 0.35
N ALA A 101 -7.69 20.42 -0.58
CA ALA A 101 -6.38 19.90 -0.94
C ALA A 101 -5.39 19.90 0.25
N ASP A 102 -5.58 20.82 1.19
CA ASP A 102 -4.84 20.94 2.44
C ASP A 102 -5.15 19.82 3.45
N LYS A 103 -6.27 19.10 3.29
CA LYS A 103 -6.70 18.00 4.17
C LYS A 103 -6.42 16.60 3.61
N VAL A 104 -5.61 16.50 2.56
CA VAL A 104 -5.26 15.23 1.91
C VAL A 104 -4.14 14.49 2.65
N ASN A 105 -4.24 13.17 2.68
CA ASN A 105 -3.21 12.26 3.18
C ASN A 105 -2.00 12.24 2.22
N ASN A 106 -0.87 12.82 2.66
CA ASN A 106 0.39 12.86 1.91
C ASN A 106 1.52 12.08 2.60
N GLU A 107 1.20 11.18 3.53
CA GLU A 107 2.24 10.37 4.18
C GLU A 107 2.68 9.26 3.22
N LEU A 108 3.89 9.42 2.69
CA LEU A 108 4.56 8.38 1.93
C LEU A 108 5.47 7.61 2.89
N ILE A 109 5.11 6.37 3.23
CA ILE A 109 6.08 5.48 3.89
C ILE A 109 6.15 4.15 3.12
N GLY A 110 7.38 3.69 2.91
CA GLY A 110 7.74 2.36 2.41
C GLY A 110 7.38 1.26 3.41
N ILE A 111 6.07 1.07 3.61
CA ILE A 111 5.49 0.29 4.72
C ILE A 111 5.40 -1.20 4.42
N PHE A 112 5.57 -1.67 3.18
CA PHE A 112 5.39 -3.11 2.92
C PHE A 112 6.30 -4.01 3.75
N LEU A 113 7.57 -3.62 3.95
CA LEU A 113 8.49 -4.39 4.81
C LEU A 113 8.21 -4.19 6.30
N ALA A 114 8.01 -2.94 6.75
CA ALA A 114 7.73 -2.65 8.16
C ALA A 114 6.38 -3.22 8.63
N TYR A 115 5.35 -3.20 7.79
CA TYR A 115 4.02 -3.74 8.11
C TYR A 115 3.98 -5.26 8.06
N CYS A 116 4.66 -5.91 7.11
CA CYS A 116 4.81 -7.37 7.16
C CYS A 116 5.57 -7.82 8.41
N LEU A 117 6.65 -7.11 8.77
CA LEU A 117 7.39 -7.38 10.01
C LEU A 117 6.53 -7.12 11.25
N SER A 118 5.85 -5.98 11.34
CA SER A 118 4.94 -5.66 12.45
C SER A 118 3.81 -6.67 12.58
N ARG A 119 3.23 -7.12 11.46
CA ARG A 119 2.11 -8.09 11.46
C ARG A 119 2.59 -9.51 11.74
N ALA A 120 3.77 -9.91 11.30
CA ALA A 120 4.39 -11.17 11.69
C ALA A 120 4.74 -11.19 13.19
N ILE A 121 5.27 -10.08 13.72
CA ILE A 121 5.55 -9.91 15.14
C ILE A 121 4.25 -9.93 15.98
N THR A 122 3.18 -9.24 15.55
CA THR A 122 1.91 -9.24 16.30
C THR A 122 1.11 -10.52 16.18
N ASN A 123 1.11 -11.22 15.04
CA ASN A 123 0.49 -12.56 14.93
C ASN A 123 1.23 -13.61 15.76
N ASN A 124 2.56 -13.51 15.88
CA ASN A 124 3.35 -14.45 16.68
C ASN A 124 3.25 -14.22 18.20
N GLN A 125 2.58 -13.16 18.66
CA GLN A 125 2.29 -12.94 20.09
C GLN A 125 0.95 -13.51 20.55
N TYR A 126 0.10 -14.00 19.63
CA TYR A 126 -1.20 -14.62 19.97
C TYR A 126 -1.22 -16.16 19.86
N GLU A 127 -0.16 -16.80 19.33
CA GLU A 127 -0.04 -18.27 19.28
C GLU A 127 1.01 -18.85 20.26
N ILE A 128 1.63 -18.01 21.09
CA ILE A 128 2.56 -18.45 22.15
C ILE A 128 1.98 -18.10 23.54
N VAL A 129 0.73 -18.49 23.77
CA VAL A 129 0.16 -18.79 25.10
C VAL A 129 -0.72 -20.03 24.95
#